data_AF-A0A842N1N9-F1
#
_entry.id   AF-A0A842N1N9-F1
#
_cell.length_a   1.000
_cell.length_b   1.000
_cell.length_c   1.000
_cell.angle_alpha   90.00
_cell.angle_beta   90.00
_cell.angle_gamma   90.00
#
_symmetry.space_group_name_H-M   'P 1'
#
loop_
_entity.id
_entity.type
_entity.pdbx_description
1 polymer ?
#
loop_
_entity_poly.entity_id
_entity_poly.type
_entity_poly.pdbx_seq_one_letter_code
_entity_poly.pdbx_strand_id
1 'polypeptide(L)' 'MKKDVILKALREAGTPITTEELARMTGINIVRLRIDLYHLVEEGKVEKRMRGNTPVWTVKLSSFLERP' A
#
# COMPACT_ATOMS: atom_id res chain seq x y z
N MET A 1 7.50 10.60 -7.11
CA MET A 1 8.57 9.59 -6.94
C MET A 1 8.34 8.61 -5.80
N LYS A 2 8.01 9.01 -4.54
CA LYS A 2 7.88 8.04 -3.42
C LYS A 2 6.62 7.15 -3.46
N LYS A 3 5.52 7.63 -4.06
CA LYS A 3 4.27 6.85 -4.20
C LYS A 3 4.43 5.60 -5.07
N ASP A 4 5.18 5.69 -6.17
CA ASP A 4 5.50 4.53 -7.03
C ASP A 4 6.26 3.45 -6.27
N VAL A 5 7.20 3.83 -5.40
CA VAL A 5 7.95 2.88 -4.57
C VAL A 5 7.02 2.13 -3.62
N ILE A 6 6.04 2.83 -3.03
CA ILE A 6 5.04 2.23 -2.14
C ILE A 6 4.15 1.24 -2.90
N LEU A 7 3.65 1.64 -4.08
CA LEU A 7 2.81 0.79 -4.92
C LEU A 7 3.57 -0.43 -5.44
N LYS A 8 4.83 -0.25 -5.83
CA LYS A 8 5.71 -1.34 -6.26
C LYS A 8 5.94 -2.32 -5.11
N ALA A 9 6.27 -1.84 -3.92
CA ALA A 9 6.48 -2.70 -2.75
C ALA A 9 5.20 -3.46 -2.35
N LEU A 10 4.03 -2.82 -2.40
CA LEU A 10 2.75 -3.49 -2.16
C LEU A 10 2.41 -4.54 -3.22
N ARG A 11 2.79 -4.31 -4.49
CA ARG A 11 2.68 -5.30 -5.58
C ARG A 11 3.65 -6.46 -5.40
N GLU A 12 4.91 -6.18 -5.08
CA GLU A 12 5.96 -7.18 -4.85
C GLU A 12 5.65 -8.05 -3.62
N ALA A 13 5.02 -7.49 -2.59
CA ALA A 13 4.56 -8.24 -1.43
C ALA A 13 3.47 -9.27 -1.78
N GLY A 14 2.68 -9.04 -2.84
CA GLY A 14 1.62 -9.93 -3.32
C GLY A 14 0.48 -10.21 -2.33
N THR A 15 0.58 -9.68 -1.11
CA THR A 15 -0.29 -9.95 0.02
C THR A 15 -0.49 -8.68 0.84
N PRO A 16 -1.58 -8.57 1.63
CA PRO A 16 -1.78 -7.42 2.51
C PRO A 16 -0.71 -7.36 3.61
N ILE A 17 0.07 -6.28 3.63
CA ILE A 17 1.17 -6.07 4.58
C ILE A 17 0.93 -4.87 5.49
N THR A 18 1.57 -4.85 6.66
CA THR A 18 1.45 -3.75 7.61
C THR A 18 2.25 -2.52 7.17
N THR A 19 1.94 -1.35 7.74
CA THR A 19 2.76 -0.15 7.51
C THR A 19 4.21 -0.34 7.96
N GLU A 20 4.44 -1.13 9.01
CA GLU A 20 5.78 -1.43 9.52
C GLU A 20 6.60 -2.31 8.57
N GLU A 21 5.98 -3.31 7.96
CA GLU A 21 6.63 -4.13 6.93
C GLU A 21 6.93 -3.29 5.69
N LEU A 22 5.97 -2.49 5.23
CA LEU A 22 6.15 -1.61 4.10
C LEU A 22 7.25 -0.57 4.35
N ALA A 23 7.38 -0.05 5.56
CA ALA A 23 8.47 0.84 5.97
C ALA A 23 9.83 0.15 5.90
N ARG A 24 9.91 -1.11 6.34
CA ARG A 24 11.14 -1.92 6.26
C ARG A 24 11.52 -2.24 4.81
N MET A 25 10.56 -2.57 3.96
CA MET A 25 10.81 -2.87 2.54
C MET A 25 11.25 -1.64 1.73
N THR A 26 10.66 -0.48 2.02
CA THR A 26 10.89 0.75 1.23
C THR A 26 11.94 1.67 1.82
N GLY A 27 12.33 1.47 3.09
CA GLY A 27 13.18 2.40 3.84
C GLY A 27 12.52 3.75 4.13
N ILE A 28 11.20 3.88 3.91
CA ILE A 28 10.46 5.12 4.13
C ILE A 28 10.02 5.19 5.59
N ASN A 29 10.14 6.38 6.18
CA ASN A 29 9.66 6.62 7.54
C ASN A 29 8.16 6.32 7.67
N ILE A 30 7.78 5.63 8.75
CA ILE A 30 6.42 5.12 8.97
C ILE A 30 5.35 6.22 9.00
N VAL A 31 5.67 7.41 9.53
CA VAL A 31 4.73 8.53 9.62
C VAL A 31 4.40 9.04 8.23
N ARG A 32 5.42 9.17 7.38
CA ARG A 32 5.26 9.58 5.99
C ARG A 32 4.50 8.54 5.19
N LEU A 33 4.81 7.27 5.42
CA LEU A 33 4.10 6.14 4.82
C LEU A 33 2.61 6.15 5.15
N ARG A 34 2.22 6.43 6.41
CA ARG A 34 0.80 6.56 6.76
C ARG A 34 0.13 7.64 5.92
N ILE A 35 0.71 8.84 5.86
CA ILE A 35 0.14 9.96 5.08
C ILE A 35 0.01 9.58 3.60
N ASP A 36 1.08 9.04 3.00
CA ASP A 36 1.08 8.61 1.59
C ASP A 36 0.06 7.49 1.34
N LEU A 37 -0.08 6.51 2.24
CA LEU A 37 -1.05 5.42 2.13
C LEU A 37 -2.49 5.92 2.20
N TYR A 38 -2.79 6.87 3.08
CA TYR A 38 -4.12 7.49 3.14
C TYR A 38 -4.46 8.22 1.84
N HIS A 39 -3.53 9.01 1.30
CA HIS A 39 -3.73 9.64 -0.02
C HIS A 39 -3.90 8.61 -1.14
N LEU A 40 -3.14 7.51 -1.13
CA LEU A 40 -3.28 6.45 -2.12
C LEU A 40 -4.62 5.71 -2.01
N VAL A 41 -5.24 5.65 -0.82
CA VAL A 41 -6.60 5.14 -0.64
C VAL A 41 -7.61 6.11 -1.24
N GLU A 42 -7.46 7.41 -1.00
CA GLU A 42 -8.31 8.45 -1.59
C GLU A 42 -8.23 8.45 -3.13
N GLU A 43 -7.02 8.23 -3.67
CA GLU A 43 -6.78 8.05 -5.11
C GLU A 43 -7.29 6.69 -5.66
N GLY A 44 -7.78 5.79 -4.80
CA GLY A 44 -8.28 4.47 -5.20
C GLY A 44 -7.20 3.48 -5.65
N LYS A 45 -5.91 3.75 -5.38
CA LYS A 45 -4.77 2.92 -5.81
C LYS A 45 -4.47 1.77 -4.84
N VAL A 46 -4.72 1.99 -3.54
CA VAL A 46 -4.56 0.98 -2.49
C VAL A 46 -5.84 0.87 -1.68
N GLU A 47 -5.99 -0.23 -0.96
CA GLU A 47 -7.08 -0.44 -0.02
C GLU A 47 -6.53 -0.78 1.36
N LYS A 48 -7.21 -0.26 2.38
CA LYS A 48 -6.94 -0.57 3.78
C LYS A 48 -7.82 -1.73 4.20
N ARG A 49 -7.22 -2.81 4.67
CA ARG A 49 -7.91 -3.95 5.30
C ARG A 49 -7.51 -4.05 6.77
N MET A 50 -8.26 -4.85 7.53
CA MET A 50 -7.89 -5.24 8.88
C MET A 50 -7.51 -6.71 8.91
N ARG A 51 -6.35 -7.03 9.47
CA ARG A 51 -5.93 -8.39 9.80
C ARG A 51 -5.99 -8.51 11.32
N GLY A 52 -7.12 -9.03 11.83
CA GLY A 52 -7.44 -8.94 13.25
C GLY A 52 -7.58 -7.48 13.66
N ASN A 53 -6.77 -7.04 14.65
CA ASN A 53 -6.76 -5.65 15.13
C ASN A 53 -5.68 -4.76 14.45
N THR A 54 -5.02 -5.27 13.40
CA THR A 54 -3.91 -4.55 12.75
C THR A 54 -4.30 -4.06 11.35
N PRO A 55 -4.10 -2.77 11.02
CA PRO A 55 -4.32 -2.27 9.68
C PRO A 55 -3.25 -2.79 8.73
N VAL A 56 -3.70 -3.44 7.66
CA VAL A 56 -2.86 -3.93 6.56
C VAL A 56 -3.29 -3.26 5.26
N TRP A 57 -2.35 -3.16 4.33
CA TRP A 57 -2.49 -2.41 3.09
C TRP A 57 -2.19 -3.34 1.93
N THR A 58 -2.98 -3.23 0.87
CA THR A 58 -2.76 -3.94 -0.39
C THR A 58 -3.11 -3.03 -1.56
N VAL A 59 -2.56 -3.31 -2.73
CA VAL A 59 -2.99 -2.62 -3.96
C VAL A 59 -4.43 -2.98 -4.29
N LYS A 60 -5.20 -1.99 -4.74
CA LYS A 60 -6.58 -2.20 -5.17
C LYS A 60 -6.57 -2.84 -6.55
N LEU A 61 -6.93 -4.11 -6.63
CA LEU A 61 -6.91 -4.91 -7.88
C LEU A 61 -7.94 -4.45 -8.92
N SER A 62 -8.86 -3.55 -8.57
CA SER A 62 -9.83 -2.98 -9.51
C SER A 62 -9.18 -2.20 -10.67
N SER A 63 -7.92 -1.76 -10.51
CA SER A 63 -7.16 -1.08 -11.58
C SER A 63 -6.42 -2.04 -12.52
N PHE A 64 -6.51 -3.36 -12.29
CA PHE A 64 -5.86 -4.38 -13.13
C PHE A 64 -6.81 -5.12 -14.07
N LEU A 65 -8.13 -4.97 -13.93
CA LEU A 65 -9.11 -5.62 -14.80
C LEU A 65 -9.52 -4.76 -16.00
N GLU A 66 -8.87 -3.62 -16.23
CA GLU A 66 -8.97 -2.91 -17.51
C GLU A 66 -7.77 -3.27 -18.38
N ARG A 67 -7.92 -4.31 -19.21
CA ARG A 67 -7.40 -4.44 -20.59
C ARG A 67 -7.57 -5.89 -21.10
N PRO A 68 -7.71 -6.12 -22.42
CA PRO A 68 -8.18 -5.26 -23.52
C PRO A 68 -9.57 -5.67 -24.05
#